data_AF-A0A4S4LC11-F1
#
_entry.id   AF-A0A4S4LC11-F1
#
_cell.length_a   1.000
_cell.length_b   1.000
_cell.length_c   1.000
_cell.angle_alpha   90.00
_cell.angle_beta   90.00
_cell.angle_gamma   90.00
#
_symmetry.space_group_name_H-M   'P 1'
#
loop_
_entity.id
_entity.type
_entity.pdbx_description
1 polymer ?
#
loop_
_entity_poly.entity_id
_entity_poly.type
_entity_poly.pdbx_seq_one_letter_code
_entity_poly.pdbx_strand_id
1 'polypeptide(L)'
;MNRKSPMKENRKPQKGRNLGEQILLGKPAQTLAQKYIPIDPRYDIDPDTNKRVERPLPPGLSEKDKKVLQKVRKRAHRLDYGINCCGFHFGRSAVIGFIPGAGPIIDMFLEFILINWKASEADLPWTMHVMMITRESTSLLVGLTPVFGDLFIAWYKANSRNSLALEKFLVERGRQALLAQESEGDKVDPSRNAGR
;
A
#
# COMPACT_ATOMS: atom_id res chain seq x y z
N MET A 1 8.68 -36.64 -23.40
CA MET A 1 9.53 -35.78 -22.55
C MET A 1 9.12 -34.32 -22.76
N ASN A 2 8.45 -33.68 -21.80
CA ASN A 2 8.39 -32.21 -21.73
C ASN A 2 8.07 -31.81 -20.28
N ARG A 3 9.09 -31.54 -19.47
CA ARG A 3 8.95 -30.98 -18.13
C ARG A 3 9.12 -29.47 -18.22
N LYS A 4 8.13 -28.70 -17.80
CA LYS A 4 8.34 -27.35 -17.27
C LYS A 4 7.55 -27.17 -15.98
N SER A 5 8.22 -27.47 -14.88
CA SER A 5 7.91 -26.98 -13.53
C SER A 5 8.46 -25.55 -13.36
N PRO A 6 8.24 -24.95 -12.18
CA PRO A 6 7.32 -23.85 -11.93
C PRO A 6 7.84 -22.48 -12.38
N MET A 7 6.93 -21.51 -12.49
CA MET A 7 7.23 -20.09 -12.69
C MET A 7 8.33 -19.62 -11.72
N LYS A 8 9.54 -19.44 -12.25
CA LYS A 8 10.57 -18.61 -11.61
C LYS A 8 10.14 -17.16 -11.81
N GLU A 9 9.61 -16.56 -10.77
CA GLU A 9 9.33 -15.13 -10.68
C GLU A 9 10.65 -14.35 -10.60
N ASN A 10 11.28 -14.15 -11.75
CA ASN A 10 12.47 -13.33 -11.90
C ASN A 10 12.05 -12.00 -12.55
N ARG A 11 11.61 -11.03 -11.74
CA ARG A 11 11.15 -9.72 -12.24
C ARG A 11 12.19 -8.63 -11.99
N LYS A 12 12.58 -7.94 -13.08
CA LYS A 12 13.51 -6.80 -13.08
C LYS A 12 12.93 -5.63 -12.25
N PRO A 13 13.79 -4.80 -11.62
CA PRO A 13 13.34 -3.66 -10.82
C PRO A 13 12.51 -2.69 -11.66
N GLN A 14 11.48 -2.10 -11.05
CA GLN A 14 10.66 -1.10 -11.72
C GLN A 14 11.53 0.12 -12.08
N LYS A 15 11.55 0.47 -13.37
CA LYS A 15 12.27 1.65 -13.85
C LYS A 15 11.50 2.90 -13.42
N GLY A 16 11.82 3.40 -12.23
CA GLY A 16 11.22 4.60 -11.64
C GLY A 16 11.41 5.81 -12.55
N ARG A 17 10.29 6.42 -12.92
CA ARG A 17 10.24 7.78 -13.47
C ARG A 17 10.55 8.71 -12.30
N ASN A 18 11.59 9.53 -12.43
CA ASN A 18 11.87 10.82 -11.77
C ASN A 18 13.37 10.98 -11.54
N LEU A 19 14.00 11.86 -12.33
CA LEU A 19 15.42 12.20 -12.23
C LEU A 19 15.79 12.78 -10.85
N GLY A 20 14.84 13.44 -10.18
CA GLY A 20 15.01 13.99 -8.82
C GLY A 20 15.09 12.93 -7.72
N GLU A 21 14.37 11.81 -7.82
CA GLU A 21 14.49 10.70 -6.85
C GLU A 21 15.79 9.91 -7.02
N GLN A 22 16.37 9.88 -8.23
CA GLN A 22 17.68 9.29 -8.49
C GLN A 22 18.83 10.06 -7.84
N ILE A 23 18.69 11.37 -7.70
CA ILE A 23 19.70 12.24 -7.09
C ILE A 23 19.66 12.15 -5.56
N LEU A 24 18.48 11.98 -4.95
CA LEU A 24 18.32 12.02 -3.49
C LEU A 24 18.61 10.71 -2.74
N LEU A 25 18.30 9.53 -3.32
CA LEU A 25 18.35 8.25 -2.58
C LEU A 25 19.37 7.24 -3.09
N GLY A 26 19.94 7.42 -4.29
CA GLY A 26 20.85 6.45 -4.90
C GLY A 26 20.17 5.13 -5.30
N LYS A 27 20.67 4.50 -6.37
CA LYS A 27 20.15 3.24 -6.95
C LYS A 27 19.96 2.08 -5.93
N PRO A 28 20.85 1.84 -4.95
CA PRO A 28 20.64 0.75 -3.99
C PRO A 28 19.46 1.01 -3.03
N ALA A 29 19.23 2.25 -2.58
CA ALA A 29 18.09 2.53 -1.70
C ALA A 29 16.75 2.44 -2.44
N GLN A 30 16.72 2.80 -3.73
CA GLN A 30 15.52 2.66 -4.57
C GLN A 30 15.10 1.20 -4.77
N THR A 31 16.07 0.31 -4.99
CA THR A 31 15.78 -1.13 -5.16
C THR A 31 15.28 -1.75 -3.87
N LEU A 32 15.79 -1.33 -2.71
CA LEU A 32 15.26 -1.74 -1.41
C LEU A 32 13.85 -1.20 -1.17
N ALA A 33 13.60 0.08 -1.45
CA ALA A 33 12.27 0.68 -1.30
C ALA A 33 11.21 -0.04 -2.17
N GLN A 34 11.54 -0.36 -3.43
CA GLN A 34 10.65 -1.11 -4.31
C GLN A 34 10.37 -2.54 -3.85
N LYS A 35 11.31 -3.17 -3.12
CA LYS A 35 11.13 -4.53 -2.60
C LYS A 35 10.01 -4.63 -1.56
N TYR A 36 9.75 -3.56 -0.82
CA TYR A 36 8.79 -3.56 0.30
C TYR A 36 7.43 -2.92 -0.04
N ILE A 37 7.29 -2.29 -1.21
CA ILE A 37 6.02 -1.73 -1.68
C ILE A 37 5.21 -2.86 -2.34
N PRO A 38 3.97 -3.12 -1.89
CA PRO A 38 3.14 -4.15 -2.51
C PRO A 38 2.77 -3.75 -3.95
N ILE A 39 2.80 -4.75 -4.84
CA ILE A 39 2.42 -4.61 -6.26
C ILE A 39 0.99 -4.06 -6.35
N ASP A 40 0.72 -3.20 -7.33
CA ASP A 40 -0.63 -2.72 -7.60
C ASP A 40 -1.55 -3.92 -7.89
N PRO A 41 -2.66 -4.07 -7.15
CA PRO A 41 -3.52 -5.22 -7.32
C PRO A 41 -4.18 -5.28 -8.70
N ARG A 42 -4.30 -4.15 -9.41
CA ARG A 42 -5.06 -4.06 -10.66
C ARG A 42 -4.22 -3.88 -11.92
N TYR A 43 -3.14 -3.12 -11.88
CA TYR A 43 -2.36 -2.80 -13.08
C TYR A 43 -0.93 -3.34 -12.99
N ASP A 44 -0.43 -3.87 -14.10
CA ASP A 44 0.98 -4.15 -14.33
C ASP A 44 1.53 -3.16 -15.37
N ILE A 45 2.85 -3.03 -15.45
CA ILE A 45 3.52 -2.25 -16.49
C ILE A 45 3.99 -3.22 -17.58
N ASP A 46 3.53 -2.98 -18.80
CA ASP A 46 3.99 -3.71 -19.98
C ASP A 46 5.50 -3.45 -20.20
N PRO A 47 6.35 -4.49 -20.24
CA PRO A 47 7.80 -4.32 -20.38
C PRO A 47 8.21 -3.71 -21.72
N ASP A 48 7.42 -3.91 -22.77
CA ASP A 48 7.76 -3.48 -24.14
C ASP A 48 7.27 -2.05 -24.38
N THR A 49 6.03 -1.76 -23.98
CA THR A 49 5.40 -0.45 -24.24
C THR A 49 5.51 0.53 -23.07
N ASN A 50 5.90 0.07 -21.88
CA ASN A 50 5.93 0.82 -20.63
C ASN A 50 4.57 1.47 -20.26
N LYS A 51 3.48 0.94 -20.83
CA LYS A 51 2.11 1.37 -20.57
C LYS A 51 1.52 0.55 -19.42
N ARG A 52 0.56 1.15 -18.72
CA ARG A 52 -0.22 0.45 -17.69
C ARG A 52 -1.23 -0.46 -18.37
N VAL A 53 -1.17 -1.75 -18.04
CA VAL A 53 -2.08 -2.78 -18.54
C VAL A 53 -2.78 -3.46 -17.38
N GLU A 54 -4.04 -3.87 -17.56
CA GLU A 54 -4.77 -4.57 -16.50
C GLU A 54 -4.17 -5.96 -16.26
N ARG A 55 -3.99 -6.34 -14.99
CA ARG A 55 -3.35 -7.61 -14.63
C ARG A 55 -4.19 -8.79 -15.11
N PRO A 56 -3.59 -9.77 -15.82
CA PRO A 56 -4.31 -10.95 -16.23
C PRO A 56 -4.83 -11.73 -15.02
N LEU A 57 -5.89 -12.51 -15.25
CA LEU A 57 -6.40 -13.43 -14.25
C LEU A 57 -5.58 -14.71 -14.25
N PRO A 58 -5.33 -15.32 -13.08
CA PRO A 58 -4.65 -16.60 -13.02
C PRO A 58 -5.48 -17.71 -13.69
N PRO A 59 -4.83 -18.68 -14.35
CA PRO A 59 -5.51 -19.83 -14.96
C PRO A 59 -6.11 -20.77 -13.90
N GLY A 60 -7.12 -21.55 -14.27
CA GLY A 60 -7.74 -22.56 -13.39
C GLY A 60 -8.80 -22.03 -12.42
N LEU A 61 -9.09 -20.73 -12.41
CA LEU A 61 -10.15 -20.16 -11.57
C LEU A 61 -11.55 -20.43 -12.14
N SER A 62 -12.51 -20.68 -11.24
CA SER A 62 -13.94 -20.68 -11.57
C SER A 62 -14.42 -19.29 -11.98
N GLU A 63 -15.46 -19.19 -12.80
CA GLU A 63 -16.07 -17.92 -13.22
C GLU A 63 -16.52 -17.05 -12.03
N LYS A 64 -16.97 -17.68 -10.94
CA LYS A 64 -17.31 -16.97 -9.70
C LYS A 64 -16.08 -16.30 -9.09
N ASP A 65 -14.96 -17.02 -9.05
CA ASP A 65 -13.71 -16.58 -8.44
C ASP A 65 -13.03 -15.47 -9.23
N LYS A 66 -13.07 -15.58 -10.57
CA LYS A 66 -12.61 -14.52 -11.47
C LYS A 66 -13.31 -13.20 -11.17
N LYS A 67 -14.64 -13.23 -11.06
CA LYS A 67 -15.46 -12.03 -10.74
C LYS A 67 -15.13 -11.48 -9.35
N VAL A 68 -14.97 -12.35 -8.34
CA VAL A 68 -14.59 -11.93 -6.98
C VAL A 68 -13.22 -11.25 -6.99
N LEU A 69 -12.22 -11.89 -7.60
CA LEU A 69 -10.85 -11.36 -7.69
C LEU A 69 -10.81 -10.00 -8.38
N GLN A 70 -11.52 -9.83 -9.51
CA GLN A 70 -11.61 -8.54 -10.20
C GLN A 70 -12.22 -7.44 -9.33
N LYS A 71 -13.31 -7.74 -8.60
CA LYS A 71 -13.95 -6.78 -7.69
C LYS A 71 -13.02 -6.37 -6.55
N VAL A 72 -12.31 -7.34 -5.96
CA VAL A 72 -11.35 -7.09 -4.87
C VAL A 72 -10.18 -6.26 -5.38
N ARG A 73 -9.56 -6.62 -6.51
CA ARG A 73 -8.46 -5.84 -7.13
C ARG A 73 -8.87 -4.39 -7.40
N LYS A 74 -10.06 -4.18 -7.99
CA LYS A 74 -10.58 -2.82 -8.28
C LYS A 74 -10.89 -2.02 -7.02
N ARG A 75 -11.35 -2.67 -5.94
CA ARG A 75 -11.60 -2.00 -4.66
C ARG A 75 -10.30 -1.67 -3.94
N ALA A 76 -9.36 -2.60 -3.85
CA ALA A 76 -8.05 -2.38 -3.26
C ALA A 76 -7.27 -1.26 -3.96
N HIS A 77 -7.29 -1.24 -5.31
CA HIS A 77 -6.68 -0.16 -6.08
C HIS A 77 -7.28 1.21 -5.73
N ARG A 78 -8.62 1.34 -5.69
CA ARG A 78 -9.26 2.61 -5.33
C ARG A 78 -9.02 3.02 -3.88
N LEU A 79 -8.83 2.06 -2.98
CA LEU A 79 -8.61 2.34 -1.56
C LEU A 79 -7.18 2.76 -1.27
N ASP A 80 -6.18 2.19 -1.95
CA ASP A 80 -4.76 2.50 -1.69
C ASP A 80 -4.14 3.50 -2.69
N TYR A 81 -4.74 3.67 -3.87
CA TYR A 81 -4.22 4.51 -4.97
C TYR A 81 -5.25 5.53 -5.49
N GLY A 82 -6.29 5.82 -4.70
CA GLY A 82 -7.47 6.57 -5.17
C GLY A 82 -7.32 8.10 -5.30
N ILE A 83 -6.38 8.73 -4.58
CA ILE A 83 -6.19 10.18 -4.56
C ILE A 83 -4.69 10.48 -4.71
N ASN A 84 -4.33 11.41 -5.59
CA ASN A 84 -2.95 11.88 -5.72
C ASN A 84 -2.87 13.26 -5.09
N CYS A 85 -2.04 13.44 -4.07
CA CYS A 85 -1.75 14.76 -3.49
C CYS A 85 -0.24 14.92 -3.37
N CYS A 86 0.29 16.04 -3.88
CA CYS A 86 1.70 16.45 -3.74
C CYS A 86 2.74 15.36 -4.14
N GLY A 87 2.49 14.59 -5.21
CA GLY A 87 3.42 13.55 -5.68
C GLY A 87 3.32 12.20 -4.94
N PHE A 88 2.45 12.09 -3.93
CA PHE A 88 2.17 10.87 -3.20
C PHE A 88 0.75 10.34 -3.51
N HIS A 89 0.64 9.01 -3.61
CA HIS A 89 -0.65 8.32 -3.76
C HIS A 89 -1.24 8.08 -2.38
N PHE A 90 -2.31 8.79 -2.03
CA PHE A 90 -3.08 8.61 -0.81
C PHE A 90 -4.40 7.92 -1.13
N GLY A 91 -4.74 6.92 -0.32
CA GLY A 91 -6.03 6.27 -0.40
C GLY A 91 -7.20 7.17 -0.04
N ARG A 92 -8.44 6.80 -0.41
CA ARG A 92 -9.66 7.42 0.19
C ARG A 92 -9.69 7.28 1.72
N SER A 93 -8.92 6.34 2.26
CA SER A 93 -8.69 6.15 3.69
C SER A 93 -7.95 7.31 4.36
N ALA A 94 -7.11 8.07 3.64
CA ALA A 94 -6.39 9.22 4.18
C ALA A 94 -7.30 10.44 4.45
N VAL A 95 -8.48 10.48 3.82
CA VAL A 95 -9.46 11.56 4.01
C VAL A 95 -10.22 11.41 5.35
N ILE A 96 -10.26 10.22 5.94
CA ILE A 96 -10.93 9.98 7.24
C ILE A 96 -10.06 10.49 8.41
N GLY A 97 -8.75 10.62 8.21
CA GLY A 97 -7.83 11.24 9.16
C GLY A 97 -7.65 12.74 8.93
N PHE A 98 -8.68 13.49 8.51
CA PHE A 98 -8.51 14.90 8.11
C PHE A 98 -8.83 15.93 9.22
N ILE A 99 -8.49 15.68 10.48
CA ILE A 99 -8.13 16.77 11.44
C ILE A 99 -7.07 16.34 12.49
N PRO A 100 -5.86 15.90 12.11
CA PRO A 100 -4.73 15.79 13.02
C PRO A 100 -4.12 17.19 13.21
N GLY A 101 -3.93 17.60 14.46
CA GLY A 101 -3.28 18.88 14.79
C GLY A 101 -4.21 20.05 15.13
N ALA A 102 -5.53 19.97 14.93
CA ALA A 102 -6.41 21.09 15.32
C ALA A 102 -6.45 21.32 16.83
N GLY A 103 -6.47 20.26 17.65
CA GLY A 103 -6.37 20.39 19.11
C GLY A 103 -5.12 21.17 19.53
N PRO A 104 -3.91 20.69 19.19
CA PRO A 104 -2.67 21.41 19.49
C PRO A 104 -2.57 22.83 18.90
N ILE A 105 -3.14 23.08 17.72
CA ILE A 105 -3.17 24.43 17.12
C ILE A 105 -4.10 25.36 17.90
N ILE A 106 -5.27 24.85 18.33
CA ILE A 106 -6.23 25.61 19.14
C ILE A 106 -5.67 25.85 20.54
N ASP A 107 -5.07 24.83 21.18
CA ASP A 107 -4.45 24.95 22.50
C ASP A 107 -3.29 25.97 22.49
N MET A 108 -2.40 25.88 21.51
CA MET A 108 -1.33 26.87 21.30
C MET A 108 -1.88 28.29 21.10
N PHE A 109 -3.00 28.44 20.38
CA PHE A 109 -3.63 29.74 20.16
C PHE A 109 -4.28 30.29 21.44
N LEU A 110 -4.96 29.45 22.22
CA LEU A 110 -5.56 29.83 23.49
C LEU A 110 -4.50 30.22 24.53
N GLU A 111 -3.40 29.47 24.59
CA GLU A 111 -2.29 29.78 25.49
C GLU A 111 -1.56 31.06 25.08
N PHE A 112 -1.37 31.30 23.77
CA PHE A 112 -0.83 32.56 23.28
C PHE A 112 -1.70 33.76 23.70
N ILE A 113 -3.03 33.65 23.62
CA ILE A 113 -3.94 34.69 24.09
C ILE A 113 -3.82 34.85 25.61
N LEU A 114 -3.82 33.76 26.37
CA LEU A 114 -3.72 33.79 27.84
C LEU A 114 -2.44 34.51 28.31
N ILE A 115 -1.29 34.15 27.73
CA ILE A 115 0.01 34.71 28.11
C ILE A 115 0.11 36.18 27.69
N ASN A 116 -0.29 36.54 26.47
CA ASN A 116 -0.10 37.92 25.98
C ASN A 116 -1.15 38.91 26.50
N TRP A 117 -2.37 38.46 26.77
CA TRP A 117 -3.45 39.38 27.19
C TRP A 117 -3.70 39.37 28.69
N LYS A 118 -3.62 38.23 29.37
CA LYS A 118 -3.92 38.15 30.82
C LYS A 118 -2.67 38.09 31.68
N ALA A 119 -1.63 37.40 31.22
CA ALA A 119 -0.40 37.29 31.98
C ALA A 119 0.49 38.54 31.85
N SER A 120 0.30 39.37 30.81
CA SER A 120 1.01 40.64 30.67
C SER A 120 0.72 41.65 31.79
N GLU A 121 -0.42 41.51 32.50
CA GLU A 121 -0.75 42.30 33.69
C GLU A 121 0.05 41.85 34.95
N ALA A 122 0.67 40.68 34.91
CA ALA A 122 1.31 40.04 36.07
C ALA A 122 2.85 40.05 36.04
N ASP A 123 3.46 40.81 35.12
CA ASP A 123 4.91 41.06 35.02
C ASP A 123 5.77 39.78 35.18
N LEU A 124 5.43 38.74 34.41
CA LEU A 124 6.02 37.41 34.57
C LEU A 124 7.53 37.40 34.23
N PRO A 125 8.35 36.68 35.01
CA PRO A 125 9.75 36.46 34.67
C PRO A 125 9.87 35.63 33.39
N TRP A 126 10.87 35.94 32.57
CA TRP A 126 11.16 35.26 31.30
C TRP A 126 11.25 33.73 31.43
N THR A 127 11.77 33.24 32.55
CA THR A 127 11.85 31.81 32.86
C THR A 127 10.49 31.12 32.88
N MET A 128 9.44 31.82 33.32
CA MET A 128 8.08 31.28 33.36
C MET A 128 7.46 31.21 31.97
N HIS A 129 7.71 32.21 31.10
CA HIS A 129 7.32 32.16 29.69
C HIS A 129 7.95 30.96 28.97
N VAL A 130 9.24 30.72 29.18
CA VAL A 130 9.93 29.55 28.60
C VAL A 130 9.33 28.25 29.12
N MET A 131 9.03 28.14 30.42
CA MET A 131 8.39 26.95 30.98
C MET A 131 7.02 26.67 30.37
N MET A 132 6.18 27.70 30.18
CA MET A 132 4.86 27.55 29.54
C MET A 132 4.99 27.04 28.10
N ILE A 133 5.84 27.69 27.29
CA ILE A 133 6.09 27.29 25.89
C ILE A 133 6.64 25.86 25.80
N THR A 134 7.57 25.47 26.68
CA THR A 134 8.14 24.10 26.66
C THR A 134 7.10 23.04 26.98
N ARG A 135 6.15 23.33 27.87
CA ARG A 135 5.07 22.40 28.22
C ARG A 135 4.17 22.11 27.01
N GLU A 136 3.77 23.17 26.32
CA GLU A 136 2.89 23.05 25.14
C GLU A 136 3.59 22.46 23.92
N SER A 137 4.90 22.73 23.76
CA SER A 137 5.69 22.08 22.71
C SER A 137 5.64 20.55 22.81
N THR A 138 5.50 20.01 24.03
CA THR A 138 5.35 18.56 24.25
C THR A 138 3.98 18.07 23.78
N SER A 139 2.91 18.82 24.04
CA SER A 139 1.55 18.53 23.53
C SER A 139 1.53 18.52 22.00
N LEU A 140 2.21 19.47 21.35
CA LEU A 140 2.34 19.53 19.90
C LEU A 140 3.10 18.31 19.34
N LEU A 141 4.19 17.89 19.99
CA LEU A 141 4.94 16.70 19.60
C LEU A 141 4.09 15.43 19.72
N VAL A 142 3.34 15.28 20.81
CA VAL A 142 2.40 14.16 20.99
C VAL A 142 1.28 14.24 19.94
N GLY A 143 0.76 15.44 19.67
CA GLY A 143 -0.24 15.71 18.63
C GLY A 143 0.27 15.56 17.19
N LEU A 144 1.59 15.43 16.99
CA LEU A 144 2.22 15.11 15.71
C LEU A 144 2.26 13.59 15.43
N THR A 145 2.19 12.76 16.49
CA THR A 145 2.05 11.29 16.41
C THR A 145 1.03 10.79 15.38
N PRO A 146 -0.19 11.37 15.23
CA PRO A 146 -1.14 10.93 14.21
C PRO A 146 -0.59 11.00 12.77
N VAL A 147 0.32 11.93 12.46
CA VAL A 147 0.96 12.01 11.14
C VAL A 147 1.74 10.72 10.83
N PHE A 148 2.45 10.17 11.82
CA PHE A 148 3.17 8.91 11.66
C PHE A 148 2.21 7.72 11.47
N GLY A 149 1.07 7.73 12.17
CA GLY A 149 0.01 6.74 12.00
C GLY A 149 -0.56 6.73 10.57
N ASP A 150 -0.90 7.91 10.05
CA ASP A 150 -1.44 8.05 8.70
C ASP A 150 -0.41 7.72 7.61
N LEU A 151 0.85 8.14 7.80
CA LEU A 151 1.97 7.76 6.94
C LEU A 151 2.18 6.24 6.95
N PHE A 152 2.11 5.61 8.11
CA PHE A 152 2.24 4.16 8.23
C PHE A 152 1.10 3.45 7.51
N ILE A 153 -0.14 3.90 7.65
CA ILE A 153 -1.30 3.33 6.94
C ILE A 153 -1.15 3.47 5.42
N ALA A 154 -0.71 4.64 4.94
CA ALA A 154 -0.47 4.90 3.53
C ALA A 154 0.70 4.05 2.97
N TRP A 155 1.78 3.88 3.72
CA TRP A 155 2.91 3.06 3.36
C TRP A 155 2.59 1.56 3.40
N TYR A 156 1.83 1.13 4.40
CA TYR A 156 1.48 -0.26 4.61
C TYR A 156 0.42 -0.77 3.62
N LYS A 157 -0.29 0.08 2.87
CA LYS A 157 -1.19 -0.32 1.75
C LYS A 157 -1.94 -1.64 2.01
N ALA A 158 -2.65 -1.68 3.13
CA ALA A 158 -3.19 -2.93 3.69
C ALA A 158 -4.12 -3.65 2.69
N ASN A 159 -4.90 -2.89 1.92
CA ASN A 159 -5.88 -3.45 0.99
C ASN A 159 -5.21 -4.18 -0.18
N SER A 160 -4.10 -3.66 -0.68
CA SER A 160 -3.28 -4.29 -1.73
C SER A 160 -2.66 -5.59 -1.24
N ARG A 161 -2.15 -5.61 0.00
CA ARG A 161 -1.62 -6.82 0.64
C ARG A 161 -2.71 -7.88 0.83
N ASN A 162 -3.90 -7.49 1.30
CA ASN A 162 -5.04 -8.40 1.46
C ASN A 162 -5.53 -8.95 0.11
N SER A 163 -5.55 -8.12 -0.93
CA SER A 163 -5.88 -8.56 -2.29
C SER A 163 -4.87 -9.58 -2.82
N LEU A 164 -3.58 -9.40 -2.52
CA LEU A 164 -2.53 -10.33 -2.92
C LEU A 164 -2.63 -11.67 -2.17
N ALA A 165 -2.97 -11.64 -0.88
CA ALA A 165 -3.21 -12.85 -0.10
C ALA A 165 -4.40 -13.65 -0.67
N LEU A 166 -5.49 -12.97 -1.02
CA LEU A 166 -6.64 -13.60 -1.68
C LEU A 166 -6.26 -14.20 -3.05
N GLU A 167 -5.51 -13.45 -3.86
CA GLU A 167 -5.03 -13.93 -5.17
C GLU A 167 -4.25 -15.25 -5.02
N LYS A 168 -3.31 -15.31 -4.07
CA LYS A 168 -2.52 -16.53 -3.81
C LYS A 168 -3.40 -17.72 -3.43
N PHE A 169 -4.39 -17.50 -2.57
CA PHE A 169 -5.34 -18.55 -2.19
C PHE A 169 -6.14 -19.07 -3.39
N LEU A 170 -6.64 -18.17 -4.24
CA LEU A 170 -7.42 -18.54 -5.42
C LEU A 170 -6.58 -19.28 -6.47
N VAL A 171 -5.30 -18.91 -6.63
CA VAL A 171 -4.36 -19.60 -7.51
C VAL A 171 -4.17 -21.05 -7.07
N GLU A 172 -3.91 -21.29 -5.78
CA GLU A 172 -3.70 -22.65 -5.28
C GLU A 172 -4.96 -23.50 -5.42
N ARG A 173 -6.14 -22.93 -5.14
CA ARG A 173 -7.41 -23.62 -5.37
C ARG A 173 -7.64 -23.95 -6.85
N GLY A 174 -7.33 -23.02 -7.75
CA GLY A 174 -7.44 -23.25 -9.19
C GLY A 174 -6.48 -24.34 -9.68
N ARG A 175 -5.26 -24.39 -9.13
CA ARG A 175 -4.28 -25.44 -9.41
C ARG A 175 -4.80 -26.82 -9.01
N GLN A 176 -5.39 -26.93 -7.81
CA GLN A 176 -5.98 -28.19 -7.34
C GLN A 176 -7.14 -28.65 -8.22
N ALA A 177 -7.99 -27.72 -8.65
CA ALA A 177 -9.10 -28.02 -9.57
C ALA A 177 -8.60 -28.55 -10.93
N LEU A 178 -7.53 -27.95 -11.48
CA LEU A 178 -6.92 -28.42 -12.73
C LEU A 178 -6.31 -29.82 -12.59
N LEU A 179 -5.61 -30.09 -11.48
CA LEU A 179 -5.02 -31.41 -11.20
C LEU A 179 -6.11 -32.48 -11.03
N ALA A 180 -7.24 -32.16 -10.40
CA ALA A 180 -8.38 -33.07 -10.27
C ALA A 180 -8.96 -33.40 -11.65
N GLN A 181 -9.14 -32.42 -12.52
CA GLN A 181 -9.63 -32.62 -13.90
C GLN A 181 -8.67 -33.47 -14.74
N GLU A 182 -7.36 -33.26 -14.61
CA GLU A 182 -6.35 -34.07 -15.30
C GLU A 182 -6.39 -35.53 -14.85
N SER A 183 -6.56 -35.78 -13.53
CA SER A 183 -6.68 -37.13 -12.98
C SER A 183 -7.98 -37.86 -13.36
N GLU A 184 -9.04 -37.13 -13.70
CA GLU A 184 -10.32 -37.69 -14.13
C GLU A 184 -10.31 -37.99 -15.64
N GLY A 185 -9.71 -37.11 -16.44
CA GLY A 185 -9.50 -37.34 -17.88
C GLY A 185 -8.62 -38.54 -18.20
N ASP A 186 -7.60 -38.81 -17.38
CA ASP A 186 -6.70 -39.98 -17.53
C ASP A 186 -7.39 -41.32 -17.23
N LYS A 187 -8.50 -41.32 -16.47
CA LYS A 187 -9.29 -42.52 -16.17
C LYS A 187 -10.33 -42.85 -17.24
N VAL A 188 -10.73 -41.88 -18.05
CA VAL A 188 -11.81 -42.01 -19.03
C VAL A 188 -11.30 -42.43 -20.42
N ASP A 189 -10.00 -42.26 -20.70
CA ASP A 189 -9.35 -42.75 -21.93
C ASP A 189 -8.42 -43.95 -21.67
N PRO A 190 -8.96 -45.17 -21.55
CA PRO A 190 -8.15 -46.38 -21.40
C PRO A 190 -7.33 -46.72 -22.65
N SER A 191 -7.57 -46.08 -23.81
CA SER A 191 -6.82 -46.36 -25.04
C SER A 191 -5.41 -45.76 -25.03
N ARG A 192 -5.19 -44.70 -24.24
CA ARG A 192 -3.90 -43.99 -24.16
C ARG A 192 -2.84 -44.74 -23.34
N ASN A 193 -3.26 -45.65 -22.45
CA ASN A 193 -2.37 -46.39 -21.55
C ASN A 193 -2.10 -47.84 -22.03
N ALA A 194 -2.72 -48.28 -23.13
CA ALA A 194 -2.60 -49.65 -23.66
C ALA A 194 -1.42 -49.87 -24.63
N GLY A 195 -0.61 -48.84 -24.89
CA GLY A 195 0.45 -48.85 -25.91
C GLY A 195 1.88 -48.74 -25.38
N ARG A 196 2.15 -49.15 -24.13
CA ARG A 196 3.48 -49.09 -23.53
C ARG A 196 3.96 -50.44 -23.02
#